data_AF-A0A554J030-F1
#
_entry.id   AF-A0A554J030-F1
#
_cell.length_a   1.000
_cell.length_b   1.000
_cell.length_c   1.000
_cell.angle_alpha   90.00
_cell.angle_beta   90.00
_cell.angle_gamma   90.00
#
_symmetry.space_group_name_H-M   'P 1'
#
loop_
_entity.id
_entity.type
_entity.pdbx_description
1 polymer ?
#
loop_
_entity_poly.entity_id
_entity_poly.type
_entity_poly.pdbx_seq_one_letter_code
_entity_poly.pdbx_strand_id
1 'polypeptide(L)'
;MYFFTQIAFSATVDLLAPLPGTGDSADFNKYVPLAFNIAIGIAGVLAVIMLIIGGLQYMSTDAISGKSEAKSRITAALGGLLLALAAFIILQQINPNLVNFNLPNLVVGITRSAAPAQTPTQRPGTPAGTPDTRISETACRAPCENLTGVRVSPKACKPPRASCGVMLNDEVAVGVGEMDQILRNQGLTMQVTEGYPPTIDHKNDCHKNGTCIDYNFVAHSGVATAAEVNKVVAAAQTSEMVAIYEVGNNQDRQALMAAGVPASNVACIPGINSPHFSVYRPGLSAGGGAACTPR
;
A
#
# COMPACT_ATOMS: atom_id res chain seq x y z
N MET A 1 -13.72 29.64 -9.96
CA MET A 1 -14.14 28.46 -10.76
C MET A 1 -12.88 27.89 -11.37
N TYR A 2 -12.16 27.01 -10.65
CA TYR A 2 -10.89 26.44 -11.12
C TYR A 2 -11.16 25.02 -11.62
N PHE A 3 -11.10 24.85 -12.94
CA PHE A 3 -11.08 23.56 -13.59
C PHE A 3 -9.72 22.91 -13.32
N PHE A 4 -9.69 21.83 -12.52
CA PHE A 4 -8.52 20.99 -12.38
C PHE A 4 -8.61 19.84 -13.38
N THR A 5 -7.75 19.86 -14.38
CA THR A 5 -7.50 18.71 -15.26
C THR A 5 -6.66 17.71 -14.47
N GLN A 6 -7.26 16.58 -14.10
CA GLN A 6 -6.60 15.48 -13.39
C GLN A 6 -5.78 14.66 -14.40
N ILE A 7 -4.48 14.50 -14.17
CA ILE A 7 -3.64 13.57 -14.92
C ILE A 7 -3.59 12.27 -14.10
N ALA A 8 -4.35 11.26 -14.53
CA ALA A 8 -4.35 9.94 -13.92
C ALA A 8 -3.11 9.17 -14.37
N PHE A 9 -2.22 8.80 -13.44
CA PHE A 9 -1.18 7.82 -13.73
C PHE A 9 -1.79 6.42 -13.57
N SER A 10 -1.74 5.64 -14.64
CA SER A 10 -2.27 4.29 -14.70
C SER A 10 -1.13 3.33 -14.36
N ALA A 11 -1.31 2.46 -13.36
CA ALA A 11 -0.41 1.33 -13.15
C ALA A 11 -0.66 0.35 -14.30
N THR A 12 0.09 0.51 -15.38
CA THR A 12 -0.03 -0.31 -16.59
C THR A 12 0.55 -1.69 -16.32
N VAL A 13 -0.28 -2.61 -15.80
CA VAL A 13 0.02 -4.03 -15.90
C VAL A 13 -0.23 -4.45 -17.36
N ASP A 14 0.79 -5.02 -18.00
CA ASP A 14 0.63 -5.63 -19.32
C ASP A 14 -0.33 -6.81 -19.18
N LEU A 15 -1.55 -6.64 -19.69
CA LEU A 15 -2.56 -7.68 -19.64
C LEU A 15 -2.24 -8.72 -20.71
N LEU A 16 -1.95 -9.95 -20.29
CA LEU A 16 -1.89 -11.09 -21.22
C LEU A 16 -3.25 -11.35 -21.90
N ALA A 17 -4.34 -10.81 -21.35
CA ALA A 17 -5.69 -10.88 -21.90
C ALA A 17 -6.45 -9.55 -21.65
N PRO A 18 -6.37 -8.58 -22.57
CA PRO A 18 -7.13 -7.33 -22.45
C PRO A 18 -8.63 -7.59 -22.59
N LEU A 19 -9.42 -7.03 -21.67
CA LEU A 19 -10.88 -7.10 -21.72
C LEU A 19 -11.44 -6.00 -22.65
N PRO A 20 -12.63 -6.19 -23.26
CA PRO A 20 -13.26 -5.17 -24.09
C PRO A 20 -13.47 -3.86 -23.31
N GLY A 21 -12.88 -2.77 -23.80
CA GLY A 21 -12.97 -1.45 -23.15
C GLY A 21 -11.79 -1.11 -22.21
N THR A 22 -10.86 -2.04 -22.00
CA THR A 22 -9.53 -1.77 -21.41
C THR A 22 -8.48 -1.91 -22.50
N GLY A 23 -7.62 -0.89 -22.70
CA GLY A 23 -6.50 -1.01 -23.63
C GLY A 23 -5.47 -2.06 -23.19
N ASP A 24 -4.33 -2.14 -23.89
CA ASP A 24 -3.25 -3.12 -23.62
C ASP A 24 -2.63 -2.99 -22.22
N SER A 25 -2.91 -1.87 -21.56
CA SER A 25 -2.53 -1.58 -20.19
C SER A 25 -3.77 -1.20 -19.39
N ALA A 26 -4.10 -1.95 -18.34
CA ALA A 26 -5.24 -1.61 -17.49
C ALA A 26 -4.82 -1.47 -16.03
N ASP A 27 -5.28 -0.39 -15.40
CA ASP A 27 -5.26 -0.28 -13.94
C ASP A 27 -5.94 -1.49 -13.31
N PHE A 28 -5.30 -2.14 -12.35
CA PHE A 28 -5.92 -3.20 -11.54
C PHE A 28 -7.28 -2.75 -10.97
N ASN A 29 -7.35 -1.47 -10.59
CA ASN A 29 -8.55 -0.80 -10.07
C ASN A 29 -9.68 -0.63 -11.09
N LYS A 30 -9.42 -0.79 -12.39
CA LYS A 30 -10.43 -0.79 -13.47
C LYS A 30 -10.69 -2.19 -14.02
N TYR A 31 -9.65 -3.03 -14.06
CA TYR A 31 -9.72 -4.37 -14.64
C TYR A 31 -10.60 -5.32 -13.82
N VAL A 32 -10.38 -5.41 -12.51
CA VAL A 32 -11.16 -6.34 -11.65
C VAL A 32 -12.64 -5.98 -11.60
N PRO A 33 -13.04 -4.70 -11.44
CA PRO A 33 -14.45 -4.29 -11.50
C PRO A 33 -15.10 -4.62 -12.84
N LEU A 34 -14.41 -4.32 -13.94
CA LEU A 34 -14.93 -4.56 -15.28
C LEU A 34 -15.10 -6.06 -15.54
N ALA A 35 -14.12 -6.88 -15.16
CA ALA A 35 -14.19 -8.33 -15.28
C ALA A 35 -15.40 -8.91 -14.52
N PHE A 36 -15.61 -8.44 -13.29
CA PHE A 36 -16.72 -8.91 -12.45
C PHE A 36 -18.09 -8.51 -13.02
N ASN A 37 -18.23 -7.27 -13.49
CA ASN A 37 -19.48 -6.80 -14.11
C ASN A 37 -19.77 -7.51 -15.44
N ILE A 38 -18.75 -7.76 -16.26
CA ILE A 38 -18.89 -8.55 -17.49
C ILE A 38 -19.33 -9.98 -17.16
N ALA A 39 -18.75 -10.61 -16.15
CA ALA A 39 -19.12 -11.97 -15.73
C ALA A 39 -20.59 -12.06 -15.29
N ILE A 40 -21.07 -11.10 -14.50
CA ILE A 40 -22.49 -11.05 -14.09
C ILE A 40 -23.40 -10.79 -15.31
N GLY A 41 -23.00 -9.91 -16.22
CA GLY A 41 -23.73 -9.64 -17.46
C GLY A 41 -23.88 -10.89 -18.33
N ILE A 42 -22.79 -11.64 -18.53
CA ILE A 42 -22.79 -12.90 -19.28
C ILE A 42 -23.70 -13.93 -18.59
N ALA A 43 -23.60 -14.06 -17.26
CA ALA A 43 -24.45 -14.97 -16.50
C ALA A 43 -25.95 -14.64 -16.68
N GLY A 44 -26.32 -13.36 -16.69
CA GLY A 44 -27.69 -12.91 -16.93
C GLY A 44 -28.20 -13.27 -18.33
N VAL A 45 -27.41 -13.02 -19.38
CA VAL A 45 -27.78 -13.35 -20.76
C VAL A 45 -27.95 -14.86 -20.95
N LEU A 46 -27.02 -15.66 -20.41
CA LEU A 46 -27.09 -17.12 -20.48
C LEU A 46 -28.32 -17.66 -19.74
N ALA A 47 -28.67 -17.08 -18.58
CA ALA A 47 -29.87 -17.45 -17.85
C ALA A 47 -31.14 -17.20 -18.68
N VAL A 48 -31.25 -16.05 -19.36
CA VAL A 48 -32.39 -15.74 -20.23
C VAL A 48 -32.50 -16.71 -21.40
N ILE A 49 -31.38 -17.05 -22.06
CA ILE A 49 -31.38 -18.01 -23.17
C ILE A 49 -31.88 -19.39 -22.69
N MET A 50 -31.38 -19.87 -21.56
CA MET A 50 -31.80 -21.16 -21.01
C MET A 50 -33.27 -21.16 -20.58
N LEU A 51 -33.79 -20.03 -20.07
CA LEU A 51 -35.20 -19.87 -19.76
C LEU A 51 -36.08 -19.90 -21.01
N ILE A 52 -35.67 -19.26 -22.11
CA ILE A 52 -36.39 -19.30 -23.38
C ILE A 52 -36.43 -20.73 -23.91
N ILE A 53 -35.28 -21.42 -23.97
CA ILE A 53 -35.20 -22.81 -24.46
C ILE A 53 -36.05 -23.74 -23.60
N GLY A 54 -35.95 -23.64 -22.27
CA GLY A 54 -36.76 -24.44 -21.35
C GLY A 54 -38.24 -24.12 -21.44
N GLY A 55 -38.61 -22.84 -21.58
CA GLY A 55 -40.00 -22.40 -21.74
C GLY A 55 -40.63 -22.91 -23.04
N LEU A 56 -39.92 -22.78 -24.16
CA LEU A 56 -40.35 -23.32 -25.45
C LEU A 56 -40.50 -24.84 -25.39
N GLN A 57 -39.52 -25.55 -24.83
CA GLN A 57 -39.57 -27.00 -24.68
C GLN A 57 -40.78 -27.44 -23.83
N TYR A 58 -41.11 -26.69 -22.77
CA TYR A 58 -42.27 -27.00 -21.92
C TYR A 58 -43.61 -26.83 -22.65
N MET A 59 -43.71 -25.79 -23.49
CA MET A 59 -44.92 -25.47 -24.27
C MET A 59 -45.09 -26.36 -25.49
N SER A 60 -44.00 -26.80 -26.12
CA SER A 60 -44.04 -27.53 -27.39
C SER A 60 -44.07 -29.06 -27.24
N THR A 61 -43.94 -29.59 -26.02
CA THR A 61 -43.92 -31.04 -25.76
C THR A 61 -45.13 -31.51 -24.95
N ASP A 62 -45.78 -32.56 -25.45
CA ASP A 62 -46.84 -33.28 -24.73
C ASP A 62 -46.30 -34.47 -23.92
N ALA A 63 -45.06 -34.87 -24.17
CA ALA A 63 -44.42 -35.95 -23.44
C ALA A 63 -44.07 -35.53 -22.00
N ILE A 64 -44.45 -36.36 -21.02
CA ILE A 64 -44.16 -36.13 -19.60
C ILE A 64 -42.65 -35.99 -19.34
N SER A 65 -41.83 -36.80 -20.04
CA SER A 65 -40.37 -36.74 -19.97
C SER A 65 -39.82 -35.39 -20.46
N GLY A 66 -40.32 -34.88 -21.59
CA GLY A 66 -39.93 -33.59 -22.14
C GLY A 66 -40.31 -32.43 -21.22
N LYS A 67 -41.49 -32.50 -20.58
CA LYS A 67 -41.91 -31.50 -19.57
C LYS A 67 -41.04 -31.54 -18.32
N SER A 68 -40.62 -32.72 -17.88
CA SER A 68 -39.71 -32.88 -16.73
C SER A 68 -38.33 -32.27 -17.01
N GLU A 69 -37.77 -32.57 -18.18
CA GLU A 69 -36.48 -32.02 -18.61
C GLU A 69 -36.53 -30.49 -18.75
N ALA A 70 -37.59 -29.95 -19.34
CA ALA A 70 -37.81 -28.52 -19.46
C ALA A 70 -37.85 -27.82 -18.09
N LYS A 71 -38.55 -28.41 -17.12
CA LYS A 71 -38.57 -27.90 -15.73
C LYS A 71 -37.19 -27.93 -15.10
N SER A 72 -36.43 -29.00 -15.29
CA SER A 72 -35.05 -29.10 -14.78
C SER A 72 -34.17 -27.97 -15.32
N ARG A 73 -34.22 -27.71 -16.63
CA ARG A 73 -33.49 -26.60 -17.26
C ARG A 73 -33.89 -25.23 -16.71
N ILE A 74 -35.19 -24.98 -16.54
CA ILE A 74 -35.70 -23.75 -15.94
C ILE A 74 -35.19 -23.60 -14.50
N THR A 75 -35.28 -24.66 -13.68
CA THR A 75 -34.81 -24.60 -12.29
C THR A 75 -33.30 -24.40 -12.18
N ALA A 76 -32.51 -25.00 -13.08
CA ALA A 76 -31.07 -24.80 -13.12
C ALA A 76 -30.70 -23.36 -13.52
N ALA A 77 -31.39 -22.80 -14.51
CA ALA A 77 -31.20 -21.40 -14.92
C ALA A 77 -31.56 -20.42 -13.78
N LEU A 78 -32.68 -20.65 -13.10
CA LEU A 78 -33.08 -19.86 -11.94
C LEU A 78 -32.13 -20.01 -10.76
N GLY A 79 -31.64 -21.22 -10.50
CA GLY A 79 -30.65 -21.49 -9.45
C GLY A 79 -29.32 -20.79 -9.69
N GLY A 80 -28.82 -20.82 -10.93
CA GLY A 80 -27.61 -20.09 -11.31
C GLY A 80 -27.77 -18.57 -11.20
N LEU A 81 -28.92 -18.04 -11.64
CA LEU A 81 -29.24 -16.62 -11.52
C LEU A 81 -29.36 -16.19 -10.04
N LEU A 82 -30.04 -16.99 -9.22
CA LEU A 82 -30.17 -16.73 -7.79
C LEU A 82 -28.81 -16.73 -7.09
N LEU A 83 -27.93 -17.68 -7.42
CA LEU A 83 -26.57 -17.73 -6.88
C LEU A 83 -25.77 -16.48 -7.25
N ALA A 84 -25.84 -16.04 -8.51
CA ALA A 84 -25.17 -14.83 -8.98
C ALA A 84 -25.70 -13.57 -8.26
N LEU A 85 -27.02 -13.43 -8.09
CA LEU A 85 -27.61 -12.32 -7.34
C LEU A 85 -27.27 -12.39 -5.85
N ALA A 86 -27.28 -13.58 -5.23
CA ALA A 86 -26.92 -13.75 -3.84
C ALA A 86 -25.46 -13.33 -3.59
N ALA A 87 -24.54 -13.73 -4.47
CA ALA A 87 -23.15 -13.27 -4.42
C ALA A 87 -23.04 -11.75 -4.53
N PHE A 88 -23.77 -11.13 -5.46
CA PHE A 88 -23.84 -9.68 -5.60
C PHE A 88 -24.35 -8.98 -4.34
N ILE A 89 -25.46 -9.47 -3.77
CA ILE A 89 -26.07 -8.89 -2.56
C ILE A 89 -25.14 -9.03 -1.35
N ILE A 90 -24.49 -10.19 -1.18
CA ILE A 90 -23.53 -10.40 -0.08
C ILE A 90 -22.37 -9.42 -0.20
N LEU A 91 -21.79 -9.27 -1.39
CA LEU A 91 -20.71 -8.32 -1.63
C LEU A 91 -21.16 -6.88 -1.37
N GLN A 92 -22.35 -6.51 -1.83
CA GLN A 92 -22.93 -5.19 -1.63
C GLN A 92 -23.21 -4.89 -0.14
N GLN A 93 -23.63 -5.89 0.63
CA GLN A 93 -23.96 -5.74 2.04
C GLN A 93 -22.72 -5.66 2.94
N ILE A 94 -21.68 -6.45 2.63
CA ILE A 94 -20.42 -6.41 3.39
C ILE A 94 -19.70 -5.08 3.13
N ASN A 95 -19.57 -4.69 1.87
CA ASN A 95 -19.00 -3.41 1.51
C ASN A 95 -19.49 -3.01 0.12
N PRO A 96 -20.34 -1.97 0.00
CA PRO A 96 -20.87 -1.55 -1.29
C PRO A 96 -19.77 -1.09 -2.25
N ASN A 97 -18.55 -0.82 -1.76
CA ASN A 97 -17.39 -0.49 -2.59
C ASN A 97 -16.77 -1.70 -3.32
N LEU A 98 -17.17 -2.92 -2.97
CA LEU A 98 -16.79 -4.17 -3.68
C LEU A 98 -17.66 -4.43 -4.92
N VAL A 99 -18.65 -3.59 -5.15
CA VAL A 99 -19.60 -3.69 -6.25
C VAL A 99 -19.70 -2.35 -6.98
N ASN A 100 -19.78 -1.26 -6.21
CA ASN A 100 -19.56 0.10 -6.68
C ASN A 100 -18.09 0.44 -6.45
N PHE A 101 -17.25 0.05 -7.40
CA PHE A 101 -15.82 0.34 -7.35
C PHE A 101 -15.54 1.82 -7.63
N ASN A 102 -16.02 2.69 -6.74
CA ASN A 102 -15.51 4.04 -6.56
C ASN A 102 -14.35 3.94 -5.56
N LEU A 103 -13.32 3.17 -5.94
CA LEU A 103 -12.03 3.33 -5.29
C LEU A 103 -11.71 4.81 -5.52
N PRO A 104 -11.55 5.64 -4.46
CA PRO A 104 -11.03 6.98 -4.68
C PRO A 104 -9.81 6.75 -5.54
N ASN A 105 -9.77 7.41 -6.71
CA ASN A 105 -8.55 7.49 -7.47
C ASN A 105 -7.49 7.72 -6.41
N LEU A 106 -6.58 6.76 -6.22
CA LEU A 106 -5.34 7.04 -5.55
C LEU A 106 -4.65 7.97 -6.53
N VAL A 107 -5.12 9.22 -6.57
CA VAL A 107 -4.29 10.36 -6.79
C VAL A 107 -3.36 10.27 -5.61
N VAL A 108 -2.31 9.45 -5.76
CA VAL A 108 -1.03 9.83 -5.21
C VAL A 108 -0.91 11.26 -5.68
N GLY A 109 -1.10 12.19 -4.74
CA GLY A 109 -0.93 13.60 -4.97
C GLY A 109 0.53 13.90 -5.19
N ILE A 110 1.17 13.23 -6.14
CA ILE A 110 2.26 13.79 -6.89
C ILE A 110 1.63 14.88 -7.75
N THR A 111 1.29 15.99 -7.10
CA THR A 111 1.75 17.26 -7.65
C THR A 111 3.27 17.13 -7.78
N ARG A 112 3.73 16.49 -8.86
CA ARG A 112 4.87 17.07 -9.57
C ARG A 112 4.35 18.45 -9.93
N SER A 113 4.64 19.41 -9.06
CA SER A 113 4.65 20.80 -9.45
C SER A 113 5.50 20.81 -10.70
N ALA A 114 4.85 20.86 -11.86
CA ALA A 114 5.50 21.30 -13.08
C ALA A 114 6.06 22.65 -12.68
N ALA A 115 7.36 22.69 -12.37
CA ALA A 115 8.07 23.93 -12.21
C ALA A 115 7.70 24.74 -13.46
N PRO A 116 7.22 25.99 -13.32
CA PRO A 116 6.98 26.80 -14.49
C PRO A 116 8.28 26.78 -15.28
N ALA A 117 8.20 26.51 -16.59
CA ALA A 117 9.33 26.56 -17.48
C ALA A 117 9.96 27.96 -17.33
N GLN A 118 11.03 28.05 -16.54
CA GLN A 118 11.75 29.30 -16.38
C GLN A 118 12.60 29.44 -17.63
N THR A 119 12.16 30.34 -18.51
CA THR A 119 12.97 30.96 -19.55
C THR A 119 14.32 31.37 -18.94
N PRO A 120 15.46 31.10 -19.61
CA PRO A 120 16.78 31.40 -19.06
C PRO A 120 16.94 32.91 -18.93
N THR A 121 16.70 33.44 -17.74
CA THR A 121 16.94 34.84 -17.42
C THR A 121 18.25 34.91 -16.64
N GLN A 122 19.32 35.18 -17.38
CA GLN A 122 20.61 35.58 -16.84
C GLN A 122 20.41 36.80 -15.92
N ARG A 123 20.75 36.66 -14.62
CA ARG A 123 20.80 37.81 -13.71
C ARG A 123 22.24 38.35 -13.64
N PRO A 124 22.44 39.69 -13.71
CA PRO A 124 23.74 40.32 -13.58
C PRO A 124 24.33 40.13 -12.18
N GLY A 125 25.65 39.93 -12.12
CA GLY A 125 26.39 39.64 -10.90
C GLY A 125 26.56 40.84 -9.97
N THR A 126 26.70 40.55 -8.67
CA THR A 126 27.47 41.31 -7.66
C THR A 126 27.65 40.40 -6.42
N PRO A 127 28.64 40.65 -5.55
CA PRO A 127 29.87 39.88 -5.48
C PRO A 127 29.95 38.94 -4.26
N ALA A 128 30.95 38.07 -4.34
CA ALA A 128 31.37 37.08 -3.36
C ALA A 128 31.21 37.51 -1.88
N GLY A 129 30.41 36.74 -1.15
CA GLY A 129 30.33 36.74 0.30
C GLY A 129 30.25 35.31 0.82
N THR A 130 31.41 34.76 1.17
CA THR A 130 31.70 33.57 2.01
C THR A 130 31.01 32.22 1.69
N PRO A 131 31.78 31.12 1.53
CA PRO A 131 31.21 29.78 1.47
C PRO A 131 30.77 29.34 2.87
N ASP A 132 29.46 29.17 3.10
CA ASP A 132 28.99 28.33 4.20
C ASP A 132 29.16 26.86 3.80
N THR A 133 30.38 26.38 4.01
CA THR A 133 30.67 24.96 4.11
C THR A 133 30.13 24.44 5.44
N ARG A 134 28.97 23.79 5.43
CA ARG A 134 28.70 22.44 5.99
C ARG A 134 27.20 22.16 6.16
N ILE A 135 26.57 21.69 5.09
CA ILE A 135 26.04 20.33 5.02
C ILE A 135 26.12 19.93 3.56
N SER A 136 26.90 18.90 3.31
CA SER A 136 27.05 18.34 1.98
C SER A 136 25.68 17.93 1.45
N GLU A 137 25.26 18.57 0.36
CA GLU A 137 24.16 18.20 -0.53
C GLU A 137 24.36 16.79 -1.16
N THR A 138 25.38 16.05 -0.70
CA THR A 138 25.65 14.65 -1.05
C THR A 138 25.05 13.66 -0.04
N ALA A 139 24.43 14.12 1.05
CA ALA A 139 23.97 13.29 2.18
C ALA A 139 22.45 13.12 2.29
N CYS A 140 21.73 13.00 1.19
CA CYS A 140 20.43 12.35 1.05
C CYS A 140 20.31 12.19 -0.46
N ARG A 141 20.23 10.98 -1.00
CA ARG A 141 20.40 10.82 -2.45
C ARG A 141 19.13 11.36 -3.12
N ALA A 142 19.21 12.60 -3.59
CA ALA A 142 18.07 13.40 -4.03
C ALA A 142 17.26 12.73 -5.17
N PRO A 143 15.94 13.01 -5.26
CA PRO A 143 15.20 13.98 -4.45
C PRO A 143 14.79 13.42 -3.08
N CYS A 144 15.18 14.12 -2.01
CA CYS A 144 14.68 13.86 -0.67
C CYS A 144 13.66 14.94 -0.30
N GLU A 145 12.48 14.51 0.10
CA GLU A 145 11.34 15.37 0.41
C GLU A 145 10.99 15.27 1.89
N ASN A 146 10.38 16.32 2.44
CA ASN A 146 9.86 16.26 3.80
C ASN A 146 8.72 15.24 3.86
N LEU A 147 8.78 14.33 4.82
CA LEU A 147 7.67 13.44 5.13
C LEU A 147 6.47 14.26 5.57
N THR A 148 5.35 14.09 4.87
CA THR A 148 4.08 14.76 5.15
C THR A 148 2.97 13.72 5.38
N GLY A 149 1.89 14.11 6.06
CA GLY A 149 0.74 13.23 6.33
C GLY A 149 0.95 12.18 7.44
N VAL A 150 2.20 11.81 7.73
CA VAL A 150 2.58 10.86 8.79
C VAL A 150 3.00 11.61 10.05
N ARG A 151 2.69 11.06 11.22
CA ARG A 151 3.12 11.69 12.49
C ARG A 151 4.62 11.54 12.68
N VAL A 152 5.26 12.63 13.07
CA VAL A 152 6.69 12.68 13.42
C VAL A 152 6.82 13.08 14.90
N SER A 153 7.64 12.35 15.63
CA SER A 153 8.00 12.67 17.01
C SER A 153 8.91 13.90 17.05
N PRO A 154 8.73 14.83 18.02
CA PRO A 154 9.69 15.92 18.21
C PRO A 154 11.14 15.44 18.43
N LYS A 155 11.33 14.21 18.91
CA LYS A 155 12.64 13.58 19.11
C LYS A 155 13.36 13.27 17.79
N ALA A 156 12.62 13.11 16.70
CA ALA A 156 13.18 12.85 15.37
C ALA A 156 13.83 14.09 14.74
N CYS A 157 13.72 15.26 15.40
CA CYS A 157 14.16 16.52 14.86
C CYS A 157 15.53 16.94 15.41
N LYS A 158 16.51 17.12 14.52
CA LYS A 158 17.78 17.77 14.86
C LYS A 158 17.74 19.26 14.46
N PRO A 159 17.98 20.22 15.37
CA PRO A 159 18.18 21.63 15.00
C PRO A 159 19.36 21.76 14.02
N PRO A 160 19.40 22.79 13.12
CA PRO A 160 18.83 24.13 13.28
C PRO A 160 17.54 24.40 12.47
N ARG A 161 16.83 23.37 12.01
CA ARG A 161 15.72 23.57 11.07
C ARG A 161 14.49 24.23 11.73
N ALA A 162 13.93 25.24 11.06
CA ALA A 162 12.73 25.96 11.48
C ALA A 162 11.45 25.11 11.44
N SER A 163 11.50 23.93 10.80
CA SER A 163 10.42 22.94 10.76
C SER A 163 10.95 21.55 11.11
N CYS A 164 10.30 20.89 12.08
CA CYS A 164 10.50 19.48 12.41
C CYS A 164 10.12 18.61 11.20
N GLY A 165 11.11 18.18 10.42
CA GLY A 165 10.88 17.38 9.21
C GLY A 165 11.91 16.28 9.10
N VAL A 166 11.43 15.04 9.20
CA VAL A 166 12.15 13.88 8.66
C VAL A 166 12.06 13.99 7.14
N MET A 167 13.19 13.94 6.44
CA MET A 167 13.22 13.81 4.98
C MET A 167 13.52 12.38 4.60
N LEU A 168 12.97 11.97 3.47
CA LEU A 168 13.16 10.64 2.89
C LEU A 168 13.33 10.80 1.39
N ASN A 169 13.99 9.84 0.74
CA ASN A 169 13.89 9.77 -0.71
C ASN A 169 12.42 9.55 -1.11
N ASP A 170 12.08 9.96 -2.32
CA ASP A 170 10.73 9.89 -2.88
C ASP A 170 10.09 8.50 -2.71
N GLU A 171 10.81 7.41 -2.95
CA GLU A 171 10.23 6.07 -2.83
C GLU A 171 9.90 5.68 -1.39
N VAL A 172 10.77 6.00 -0.42
CA VAL A 172 10.51 5.68 0.99
C VAL A 172 9.47 6.62 1.57
N ALA A 173 9.42 7.88 1.14
CA ALA A 173 8.37 8.82 1.52
C ALA A 173 6.98 8.31 1.10
N VAL A 174 6.84 7.83 -0.15
CA VAL A 174 5.60 7.24 -0.66
C VAL A 174 5.23 5.98 0.11
N GLY A 175 6.15 5.02 0.22
CA GLY A 175 5.88 3.74 0.90
C GLY A 175 5.54 3.92 2.39
N VAL A 176 6.21 4.83 3.10
CA VAL A 176 5.87 5.15 4.50
C VAL A 176 4.50 5.82 4.61
N GLY A 177 4.15 6.70 3.68
CA GLY A 177 2.83 7.34 3.62
C GLY A 177 1.70 6.33 3.43
N GLU A 178 1.87 5.40 2.50
CA GLU A 178 0.90 4.31 2.25
C GLU A 178 0.78 3.38 3.45
N MET A 179 1.91 3.01 4.05
CA MET A 179 1.94 2.14 5.22
C MET A 179 1.20 2.77 6.42
N ASP A 180 1.35 4.08 6.67
CA ASP A 180 0.61 4.80 7.71
C ASP A 180 -0.91 4.77 7.46
N GLN A 181 -1.36 4.90 6.20
CA GLN A 181 -2.79 4.80 5.88
C GLN A 181 -3.34 3.39 6.13
N ILE A 182 -2.62 2.35 5.71
CA ILE A 182 -3.01 0.95 5.93
C ILE A 182 -3.11 0.66 7.43
N LEU A 183 -2.13 1.09 8.22
CA LEU A 183 -2.10 0.84 9.66
C LEU A 183 -3.20 1.61 10.39
N ARG A 184 -3.50 2.85 10.00
CA ARG A 184 -4.61 3.64 10.58
C ARG A 184 -5.96 2.98 10.38
N ASN A 185 -6.19 2.37 9.21
CA ASN A 185 -7.39 1.58 8.95
C ASN A 185 -7.52 0.33 9.85
N GLN A 186 -6.42 -0.07 10.50
CA GLN A 186 -6.38 -1.18 11.45
C GLN A 186 -6.30 -0.69 12.91
N GLY A 187 -6.53 0.60 13.15
CA GLY A 187 -6.48 1.23 14.48
C GLY A 187 -5.07 1.49 15.01
N LEU A 188 -4.04 1.32 14.18
CA LEU A 188 -2.64 1.53 14.55
C LEU A 188 -2.13 2.84 13.97
N THR A 189 -1.64 3.74 14.82
CA THR A 189 -1.10 5.02 14.37
C THR A 189 0.41 5.00 14.53
N MET A 190 1.14 5.14 13.42
CA MET A 190 2.59 5.26 13.45
C MET A 190 3.01 6.65 13.96
N GLN A 191 4.16 6.71 14.59
CA GLN A 191 4.88 7.95 14.88
C GLN A 191 6.37 7.73 14.60
N VAL A 192 6.87 8.39 13.56
CA VAL A 192 8.28 8.34 13.16
C VAL A 192 9.13 8.96 14.25
N THR A 193 10.12 8.22 14.74
CA THR A 193 11.03 8.63 15.81
C THR A 193 12.42 8.97 15.31
N GLU A 194 12.80 8.49 14.12
CA GLU A 194 14.06 8.84 13.47
C GLU A 194 13.97 8.67 11.95
N GLY A 195 14.79 9.42 11.23
CA GLY A 195 14.94 9.39 9.77
C GLY A 195 16.07 10.34 9.37
N TYR A 196 16.11 10.85 8.13
CA TYR A 196 17.09 11.88 7.79
C TYR A 196 16.62 13.28 8.23
N PRO A 197 17.50 14.15 8.76
CA PRO A 197 18.86 13.87 9.15
C PRO A 197 18.93 13.01 10.42
N PRO A 198 19.90 12.09 10.51
CA PRO A 198 20.01 11.20 11.67
C PRO A 198 20.27 12.01 12.94
N THR A 199 19.64 11.60 14.03
CA THR A 199 19.83 12.22 15.34
C THR A 199 21.14 11.75 15.98
N ILE A 200 21.50 10.48 15.74
CA ILE A 200 22.72 9.82 16.18
C ILE A 200 23.41 9.07 15.03
N ASP A 201 24.71 8.83 15.15
CA ASP A 201 25.46 8.05 14.17
C ASP A 201 25.09 6.56 14.22
N HIS A 202 24.59 6.07 13.10
CA HIS A 202 24.28 4.66 12.87
C HIS A 202 25.40 3.95 12.12
N LYS A 203 25.51 2.62 12.30
CA LYS A 203 26.44 1.78 11.53
C LYS A 203 26.09 1.75 10.03
N ASN A 204 24.80 1.79 9.71
CA ASN A 204 24.30 1.80 8.35
C ASN A 204 23.97 3.23 7.94
N ASP A 205 24.26 3.56 6.68
CA ASP A 205 24.06 4.91 6.16
C ASP A 205 22.61 5.21 5.78
N CYS A 206 21.64 4.33 6.08
CA CYS A 206 20.25 4.49 5.62
C CYS A 206 19.57 5.75 6.19
N HIS A 207 19.86 6.13 7.44
CA HIS A 207 19.37 7.40 7.97
C HIS A 207 20.14 8.59 7.41
N LYS A 208 21.38 8.39 6.93
CA LYS A 208 22.21 9.43 6.29
C LYS A 208 21.88 9.63 4.82
N ASN A 209 21.18 8.70 4.17
CA ASN A 209 20.83 8.82 2.76
C ASN A 209 19.30 8.93 2.53
N GLY A 210 18.50 8.87 3.60
CA GLY A 210 17.06 9.03 3.58
C GLY A 210 16.27 7.77 3.21
N THR A 211 16.89 6.59 3.17
CA THR A 211 16.26 5.35 2.69
C THR A 211 15.69 4.46 3.79
N CYS A 212 15.59 4.96 5.03
CA CYS A 212 14.96 4.25 6.13
C CYS A 212 14.38 5.21 7.17
N ILE A 213 13.45 4.69 7.98
CA ILE A 213 12.93 5.34 9.18
C ILE A 213 12.90 4.37 10.35
N ASP A 214 12.97 4.93 11.54
CA ASP A 214 12.54 4.24 12.76
C ASP A 214 11.23 4.85 13.23
N TYR A 215 10.32 4.01 13.68
CA TYR A 215 9.06 4.46 14.23
C TYR A 215 8.55 3.55 15.34
N ASN A 216 7.61 4.08 16.11
CA ASN A 216 6.82 3.30 17.05
C ASN A 216 5.34 3.70 16.92
N PHE A 217 4.42 2.93 17.51
CA PHE A 217 3.03 3.36 17.57
C PHE A 217 2.85 4.50 18.58
N VAL A 218 1.88 5.37 18.33
CA VAL A 218 1.50 6.42 19.28
C VAL A 218 1.04 5.78 20.60
N ALA A 219 1.57 6.29 21.73
CA ALA A 219 1.25 5.83 23.08
C ALA A 219 1.50 4.32 23.33
N HIS A 220 2.48 3.74 22.64
CA HIS A 220 2.91 2.37 22.85
C HIS A 220 4.03 2.29 23.89
N SER A 221 3.93 1.32 24.81
CA SER A 221 4.96 1.03 25.81
C SER A 221 5.21 -0.47 25.87
N GLY A 222 6.49 -0.86 25.80
CA GLY A 222 6.89 -2.26 25.83
C GLY A 222 7.05 -2.87 24.43
N VAL A 223 6.94 -4.19 24.36
CA VAL A 223 7.12 -4.97 23.13
C VAL A 223 5.78 -5.11 22.42
N ALA A 224 5.71 -4.71 21.15
CA ALA A 224 4.56 -4.96 20.28
C ALA A 224 4.22 -6.44 20.21
N THR A 225 2.93 -6.75 20.14
CA THR A 225 2.45 -8.12 20.01
C THR A 225 2.76 -8.69 18.63
N ALA A 226 2.81 -10.02 18.50
CA ALA A 226 3.01 -10.68 17.22
C ALA A 226 1.95 -10.29 16.18
N ALA A 227 0.70 -10.08 16.60
CA ALA A 227 -0.38 -9.63 15.72
C ALA A 227 -0.13 -8.21 15.17
N GLU A 228 0.35 -7.28 16.01
CA GLU A 228 0.71 -5.93 15.58
C GLU A 228 1.92 -5.94 14.65
N VAL A 229 2.96 -6.74 14.97
CA VAL A 229 4.13 -6.90 14.10
C VAL A 229 3.72 -7.47 12.74
N ASN A 230 2.87 -8.50 12.70
CA ASN A 230 2.41 -9.08 11.44
C ASN A 230 1.54 -8.12 10.60
N LYS A 231 0.74 -7.27 11.24
CA LYS A 231 0.03 -6.17 10.56
C LYS A 231 0.99 -5.20 9.89
N VAL A 232 2.07 -4.82 10.58
CA VAL A 232 3.12 -3.97 10.04
C VAL A 232 3.84 -4.64 8.88
N VAL A 233 4.22 -5.91 9.02
CA VAL A 233 4.89 -6.66 7.95
C VAL A 233 4.02 -6.71 6.69
N ALA A 234 2.71 -6.98 6.83
CA ALA A 234 1.78 -6.97 5.71
C ALA A 234 1.62 -5.57 5.09
N ALA A 235 1.52 -4.52 5.92
CA ALA A 235 1.42 -3.14 5.44
C ALA A 235 2.70 -2.70 4.69
N ALA A 236 3.87 -3.07 5.21
CA ALA A 236 5.16 -2.81 4.58
C ALA A 236 5.23 -3.51 3.22
N GLN A 237 4.93 -4.81 3.15
CA GLN A 237 4.92 -5.56 1.89
C GLN A 237 3.97 -4.96 0.85
N THR A 238 2.78 -4.52 1.29
CA THR A 238 1.78 -3.87 0.42
C THR A 238 2.27 -2.52 -0.12
N SER A 239 3.08 -1.81 0.66
CA SER A 239 3.61 -0.49 0.31
C SER A 239 5.00 -0.57 -0.34
N GLU A 240 5.39 -1.76 -0.83
CA GLU A 240 6.72 -2.05 -1.38
C GLU A 240 7.87 -1.67 -0.43
N MET A 241 7.68 -1.91 0.86
CA MET A 241 8.64 -1.66 1.93
C MET A 241 8.97 -2.95 2.68
N VAL A 242 10.07 -2.92 3.44
CA VAL A 242 10.46 -3.98 4.37
C VAL A 242 10.47 -3.39 5.77
N ALA A 243 9.68 -3.97 6.67
CA ALA A 243 9.71 -3.64 8.08
C ALA A 243 10.38 -4.75 8.89
N ILE A 244 11.31 -4.34 9.76
CA ILE A 244 11.96 -5.20 10.75
C ILE A 244 11.60 -4.66 12.12
N TYR A 245 11.11 -5.53 12.99
CA TYR A 245 10.88 -5.19 14.39
C TYR A 245 12.13 -5.52 15.21
N GLU A 246 12.72 -4.51 15.83
CA GLU A 246 13.95 -4.63 16.61
C GLU A 246 13.63 -4.78 18.10
N VAL A 247 14.17 -5.82 18.73
CA VAL A 247 14.03 -6.08 20.17
C VAL A 247 15.40 -6.16 20.86
N GLY A 248 15.44 -5.89 22.17
CA GLY A 248 16.71 -5.80 22.90
C GLY A 248 17.30 -7.12 23.37
N ASN A 249 16.54 -8.23 23.31
CA ASN A 249 16.97 -9.53 23.82
C ASN A 249 16.37 -10.70 23.04
N ASN A 250 17.03 -11.87 23.11
CA ASN A 250 16.63 -13.05 22.35
C ASN A 250 15.32 -13.67 22.85
N GLN A 251 14.93 -13.43 24.10
CA GLN A 251 13.70 -13.97 24.67
C GLN A 251 12.47 -13.36 23.97
N ASP A 252 12.44 -12.03 23.82
CA ASP A 252 11.36 -11.34 23.12
C ASP A 252 11.31 -11.73 21.63
N ARG A 253 12.48 -11.84 20.98
CA ARG A 253 12.56 -12.29 19.58
C ARG A 253 11.97 -13.69 19.42
N GLN A 254 12.37 -14.63 20.28
CA GLN A 254 11.87 -16.01 20.23
C GLN A 254 10.37 -16.09 20.53
N ALA A 255 9.87 -15.30 21.49
CA ALA A 255 8.45 -15.23 21.79
C ALA A 255 7.62 -14.75 20.58
N LEU A 256 8.10 -13.72 19.86
CA LEU A 256 7.47 -13.23 18.65
C LEU A 256 7.47 -14.26 17.52
N MET A 257 8.61 -14.94 17.32
CA MET A 257 8.73 -16.01 16.31
C MET A 257 7.83 -17.19 16.64
N ALA A 258 7.76 -17.62 17.90
CA ALA A 258 6.87 -18.68 18.36
C ALA A 258 5.38 -18.30 18.19
N ALA A 259 5.06 -17.02 18.29
CA ALA A 259 3.73 -16.47 18.03
C ALA A 259 3.46 -16.17 16.53
N GLY A 260 4.35 -16.57 15.63
CA GLY A 260 4.13 -16.55 14.18
C GLY A 260 4.68 -15.34 13.43
N VAL A 261 5.56 -14.54 14.04
CA VAL A 261 6.30 -13.50 13.30
C VAL A 261 7.41 -14.13 12.46
N PRO A 262 7.52 -13.83 11.15
CA PRO A 262 8.61 -14.35 10.32
C PRO A 262 9.99 -13.93 10.85
N ALA A 263 10.93 -14.87 10.87
CA ALA A 263 12.29 -14.60 11.36
C ALA A 263 12.96 -13.43 10.62
N SER A 264 12.69 -13.26 9.33
CA SER A 264 13.19 -12.14 8.51
C SER A 264 12.70 -10.77 8.93
N ASN A 265 11.64 -10.69 9.74
CA ASN A 265 10.98 -9.44 10.12
C ASN A 265 11.14 -9.12 11.60
N VAL A 266 11.96 -9.88 12.32
CA VAL A 266 12.33 -9.59 13.71
C VAL A 266 13.82 -9.75 13.92
N ALA A 267 14.46 -8.71 14.42
CA ALA A 267 15.88 -8.67 14.72
C ALA A 267 16.12 -8.40 16.20
N CYS A 268 17.20 -8.94 16.72
CA CYS A 268 17.60 -8.73 18.10
C CYS A 268 18.90 -7.93 18.14
N ILE A 269 18.84 -6.73 18.70
CA ILE A 269 19.97 -5.80 18.78
C ILE A 269 20.25 -5.51 20.26
N PRO A 270 21.34 -6.08 20.82
CA PRO A 270 21.69 -5.83 22.21
C PRO A 270 21.94 -4.35 22.47
N GLY A 271 21.29 -3.81 23.50
CA GLY A 271 21.52 -2.44 23.96
C GLY A 271 20.69 -1.35 23.27
N ILE A 272 19.64 -1.70 22.52
CA ILE A 272 18.64 -0.71 22.12
C ILE A 272 17.89 -0.18 23.34
N ASN A 273 17.59 1.12 23.36
CA ASN A 273 16.89 1.77 24.48
C ASN A 273 15.43 1.32 24.60
N SER A 274 14.80 1.01 23.47
CA SER A 274 13.44 0.47 23.41
C SER A 274 13.21 -0.28 22.10
N PRO A 275 12.36 -1.31 22.09
CA PRO A 275 11.88 -1.93 20.85
C PRO A 275 11.22 -0.93 19.92
N HIS A 276 11.42 -1.07 18.62
CA HIS A 276 10.86 -0.20 17.59
C HIS A 276 10.85 -0.90 16.24
N PHE A 277 10.20 -0.29 15.25
CA PHE A 277 10.21 -0.77 13.88
C PHE A 277 11.18 0.05 13.05
N SER A 278 12.00 -0.63 12.27
CA SER A 278 12.90 -0.06 11.28
C SER A 278 12.39 -0.43 9.90
N VAL A 279 12.14 0.57 9.06
CA VAL A 279 11.49 0.40 7.76
C VAL A 279 12.43 0.84 6.65
N TYR A 280 12.57 0.00 5.63
CA TYR A 280 13.56 0.14 4.55
C TYR A 280 12.93 -0.10 3.19
N ARG A 281 13.53 0.50 2.16
CA ARG A 281 13.26 0.09 0.78
C ARG A 281 13.71 -1.38 0.55
N PRO A 282 13.00 -2.17 -0.27
CA PRO A 282 13.43 -3.50 -0.71
C PRO A 282 14.83 -3.45 -1.33
N GLY A 283 15.68 -4.43 -0.99
CA GLY A 283 17.08 -4.50 -1.44
C GLY A 283 18.09 -3.75 -0.56
N LEU A 284 17.64 -2.96 0.43
CA LEU A 284 18.48 -2.28 1.43
C LEU A 284 18.44 -2.95 2.82
N SER A 285 17.88 -4.16 2.93
CA SER A 285 17.63 -4.83 4.21
C SER A 285 18.91 -4.97 5.05
N ALA A 286 18.93 -4.25 6.16
CA ALA A 286 19.88 -4.43 7.24
C ALA A 286 19.51 -5.67 8.07
N GLY A 287 19.75 -6.87 7.53
CA GLY A 287 19.89 -8.07 8.37
C GLY A 287 18.65 -8.52 9.15
N GLY A 288 17.48 -8.51 8.52
CA GLY A 288 16.30 -9.19 9.04
C GLY A 288 16.64 -10.64 9.44
N GLY A 289 16.38 -11.02 10.70
CA GLY A 289 16.71 -12.34 11.24
C GLY A 289 17.97 -12.45 12.09
N ALA A 290 18.67 -11.36 12.38
CA ALA A 290 19.80 -11.38 13.32
C ALA A 290 19.35 -11.78 14.74
N ALA A 291 19.98 -12.81 15.30
CA ALA A 291 19.90 -13.12 16.73
C ALA A 291 20.82 -12.17 17.52
N CYS A 292 20.52 -11.93 18.80
CA CYS A 292 21.46 -11.22 19.65
C CYS A 292 22.67 -12.12 19.85
N THR A 293 23.78 -11.78 19.20
CA THR A 293 25.09 -12.33 19.56
C THR A 293 25.66 -11.49 20.71
N PRO A 294 26.27 -12.11 21.73
CA PRO A 294 27.10 -11.36 22.65
C PRO A 294 28.17 -10.59 21.85
N ARG A 295 28.38 -9.32 22.20
CA ARG A 295 29.50 -8.53 21.62
C ARG A 295 30.84 -9.12 22.01
#